data_AF-A0A820PZW9-F1
#
_entry.id   AF-A0A820PZW9-F1
#
_cell.length_a   1.000
_cell.length_b   1.000
_cell.length_c   1.000
_cell.angle_alpha   90.00
_cell.angle_beta   90.00
_cell.angle_gamma   90.00
#
_symmetry.space_group_name_H-M   'P 1'
#
loop_
_entity.id
_entity.type
_entity.pdbx_description
1 polymer ?
#
loop_
_entity_poly.entity_id
_entity_poly.type
_entity_poly.pdbx_seq_one_letter_code
_entity_poly.pdbx_strand_id
1 'polypeptide(L)'
;MLLDIPPRLQWDNGNGYCGETALQSIALFYGAWLSQGLIRDINKGEFLLQRLSPDDRRDPIRTITRFHFTYNEWDWVNSPQPQFRYFCRWMKRSILQRHPLMFGIFLPGMDSNDYDHIVPAVGIRYKNTNEYDPDDTLIYYDLYVDRKFEGTLSEDEMGSTRKMISRQMNACDGRIPLE
;
A
#
# COMPACT_ATOMS: atom_id res chain seq x y z
N MET A 1 -2.12 -9.27 14.95
CA MET A 1 -3.20 -9.58 13.99
C MET A 1 -2.61 -9.82 12.61
N LEU A 2 -3.13 -10.80 11.88
CA LEU A 2 -2.70 -11.12 10.52
C LEU A 2 -3.96 -11.37 9.67
N LEU A 3 -4.01 -10.79 8.48
CA LEU A 3 -5.06 -11.00 7.48
C LEU A 3 -4.74 -12.24 6.66
N ASP A 4 -5.79 -12.94 6.23
CA ASP A 4 -5.65 -14.13 5.39
C ASP A 4 -5.40 -13.72 3.93
N ILE A 5 -4.17 -13.24 3.70
CA ILE A 5 -3.68 -12.79 2.39
C ILE A 5 -2.44 -13.61 2.11
N PRO A 6 -2.45 -14.50 1.11
CA PRO A 6 -1.27 -15.24 0.74
C PRO A 6 -0.26 -14.34 0.00
N PRO A 7 1.04 -14.65 0.09
CA PRO A 7 2.09 -14.00 -0.71
C PRO A 7 1.83 -14.12 -2.22
N ARG A 8 2.33 -13.13 -2.97
CA ARG A 8 2.25 -13.04 -4.44
C ARG A 8 3.57 -12.51 -4.99
N LEU A 9 3.92 -12.97 -6.18
CA LEU A 9 5.12 -12.56 -6.89
C LEU A 9 4.74 -11.59 -8.01
N GLN A 10 5.42 -10.45 -8.07
CA GLN A 10 5.27 -9.55 -9.19
C GLN A 10 5.90 -10.15 -10.45
N TRP A 11 5.48 -9.68 -11.62
CA TRP A 11 6.22 -9.90 -12.85
C TRP A 11 7.41 -8.94 -12.94
N ASP A 12 8.55 -9.44 -13.42
CA ASP A 12 9.83 -8.70 -13.43
C ASP A 12 10.06 -7.86 -14.71
N ASN A 13 9.07 -7.77 -15.61
CA ASN A 13 9.17 -7.02 -16.85
C ASN A 13 8.42 -5.68 -16.78
N GLY A 14 8.67 -4.80 -17.77
CA GLY A 14 7.94 -3.53 -17.90
C GLY A 14 8.04 -2.64 -16.65
N ASN A 15 9.26 -2.48 -16.13
CA ASN A 15 9.60 -1.74 -14.90
C ASN A 15 8.99 -2.29 -13.60
N GLY A 16 8.63 -3.58 -13.58
CA GLY A 16 8.06 -4.25 -12.40
C GLY A 16 6.56 -4.04 -12.28
N TYR A 17 5.89 -4.87 -11.49
CA TYR A 17 4.42 -4.87 -11.27
C TYR A 17 4.05 -4.75 -9.80
N CYS A 18 4.84 -4.02 -9.01
CA CYS A 18 4.69 -3.96 -7.56
C CYS A 18 3.31 -3.45 -7.13
N GLY A 19 2.85 -2.33 -7.69
CA GLY A 19 1.53 -1.78 -7.38
C GLY A 19 0.38 -2.64 -7.87
N GLU A 20 0.50 -3.26 -9.05
CA GLU A 20 -0.52 -4.18 -9.56
C GLU A 20 -0.61 -5.45 -8.72
N THR A 21 0.53 -5.98 -8.28
CA THR A 21 0.59 -7.19 -7.45
C THR A 21 0.11 -6.89 -6.03
N ALA A 22 0.42 -5.72 -5.49
CA ALA A 22 -0.13 -5.25 -4.22
C ALA A 22 -1.66 -5.11 -4.30
N LEU A 23 -2.20 -4.49 -5.35
CA LEU A 23 -3.64 -4.35 -5.55
C LEU A 23 -4.31 -5.71 -5.79
N GLN A 24 -3.69 -6.60 -6.57
CA GLN A 24 -4.17 -7.97 -6.75
C GLN A 24 -4.26 -8.71 -5.40
N SER A 25 -3.24 -8.58 -4.55
CA SER A 25 -3.19 -9.24 -3.24
C SER A 25 -4.33 -8.75 -2.33
N ILE A 26 -4.60 -7.44 -2.34
CA ILE A 26 -5.71 -6.84 -1.61
C ILE A 26 -7.07 -7.22 -2.20
N ALA A 27 -7.21 -7.21 -3.53
CA ALA A 27 -8.44 -7.58 -4.20
C ALA A 27 -8.86 -9.02 -3.85
N LEU A 28 -7.89 -9.93 -3.79
CA LEU A 28 -8.12 -11.33 -3.41
C LEU A 28 -8.63 -11.48 -1.99
N PHE A 29 -8.17 -10.65 -1.05
CA PHE A 29 -8.69 -10.64 0.32
C PHE A 29 -10.20 -10.37 0.36
N TYR A 30 -10.69 -9.55 -0.57
CA TYR A 30 -12.11 -9.25 -0.74
C TYR A 30 -12.83 -10.19 -1.72
N GLY A 31 -12.18 -11.28 -2.15
CA GLY A 31 -12.77 -12.29 -3.03
C GLY A 31 -12.77 -11.93 -4.52
N ALA A 32 -12.09 -10.84 -4.92
CA ALA A 32 -11.97 -10.44 -6.31
C ALA A 32 -10.61 -10.88 -6.89
N TRP A 33 -10.63 -11.70 -7.94
CA TRP A 33 -9.41 -12.03 -8.68
C TRP A 33 -9.18 -11.02 -9.81
N LEU A 34 -8.02 -10.36 -9.79
CA LEU A 34 -7.56 -9.44 -10.84
C LEU A 34 -6.17 -9.90 -11.29
N SER A 35 -5.88 -9.91 -12.60
CA SER A 35 -4.53 -10.16 -13.08
C SER A 35 -3.68 -8.88 -13.01
N GLN A 36 -2.37 -9.01 -12.84
CA GLN A 36 -1.43 -7.88 -12.85
C GLN A 36 -1.54 -7.09 -14.17
N GLY A 37 -1.64 -7.79 -15.31
CA GLY A 37 -1.86 -7.20 -16.62
C GLY A 37 -3.18 -6.43 -16.74
N LEU A 38 -4.30 -6.97 -16.23
CA LEU A 38 -5.59 -6.28 -16.25
C LEU A 38 -5.54 -4.96 -15.48
N ILE A 39 -4.91 -4.96 -14.30
CA ILE A 39 -4.75 -3.75 -13.49
C ILE A 39 -3.96 -2.71 -14.28
N ARG A 40 -2.83 -3.09 -14.88
CA ARG A 40 -1.99 -2.22 -15.72
C ARG A 40 -2.74 -1.66 -16.93
N ASP A 41 -3.50 -2.50 -17.63
CA ASP A 41 -4.26 -2.10 -18.81
C ASP A 41 -5.36 -1.09 -18.48
N ILE A 42 -6.02 -1.27 -17.34
CA ILE A 42 -7.02 -0.33 -16.83
C ILE A 42 -6.36 0.99 -16.43
N ASN A 43 -5.21 0.91 -15.76
CA ASN A 43 -4.43 2.05 -15.29
C ASN A 43 -3.68 2.80 -16.40
N LYS A 44 -3.57 2.21 -17.61
CA LYS A 44 -2.83 2.76 -18.76
C LYS A 44 -1.33 2.89 -18.49
N GLY A 45 -0.77 1.94 -17.74
CA GLY A 45 0.64 1.87 -17.37
C GLY A 45 0.80 1.40 -15.92
N GLU A 46 2.04 1.47 -15.41
CA GLU A 46 2.38 1.10 -14.04
C GLU A 46 1.41 1.67 -13.01
N PHE A 47 0.90 0.81 -12.14
CA PHE A 47 0.10 1.21 -10.98
C PHE A 47 1.02 1.82 -9.93
N LEU A 48 1.12 3.14 -9.95
CA LEU A 48 1.82 3.92 -8.95
C LEU A 48 0.84 4.37 -7.88
N LEU A 49 1.32 4.60 -6.66
CA LEU A 49 0.47 5.23 -5.64
C LEU A 49 0.10 6.64 -6.09
N GLN A 50 0.97 7.35 -6.83
CA GLN A 50 0.75 8.71 -7.31
C GLN A 50 0.64 8.88 -8.80
N ARG A 51 -0.16 9.89 -9.15
CA ARG A 51 0.01 10.61 -10.39
C ARG A 51 1.31 11.42 -10.35
N LEU A 52 2.24 11.12 -11.27
CA LEU A 52 3.57 11.75 -11.31
C LEU A 52 3.57 13.14 -11.96
N SER A 53 2.62 13.43 -12.85
CA SER A 53 2.52 14.75 -13.49
C SER A 53 1.08 15.10 -13.90
N PRO A 54 0.75 16.38 -14.14
CA PRO A 54 -0.59 16.80 -14.60
C PRO A 54 -1.01 16.20 -15.94
N ASP A 55 -0.08 15.68 -16.75
CA ASP A 55 -0.35 15.03 -18.03
C ASP A 55 -0.35 13.49 -17.94
N ASP A 56 0.07 12.94 -16.81
CA ASP A 56 0.10 11.50 -16.60
C ASP A 56 -1.32 10.93 -16.66
N ARG A 57 -1.58 10.02 -17.60
CA ARG A 57 -2.91 9.42 -17.79
C ARG A 57 -3.18 8.28 -16.81
N ARG A 58 -2.14 7.87 -16.05
CA ARG A 58 -2.24 6.90 -14.95
C ARG A 58 -2.87 7.59 -13.76
N ASP A 59 -3.88 6.93 -13.22
CA ASP A 59 -4.65 7.44 -12.09
C ASP A 59 -5.08 6.24 -11.23
N PRO A 60 -4.39 6.00 -10.09
CA PRO A 60 -4.67 4.85 -9.24
C PRO A 60 -6.09 4.89 -8.67
N ILE A 61 -6.63 6.09 -8.40
CA ILE A 61 -7.99 6.26 -7.88
C ILE A 61 -9.02 5.87 -8.91
N ARG A 62 -8.84 6.34 -10.15
CA ARG A 62 -9.70 5.93 -11.26
C ARG A 62 -9.63 4.42 -11.49
N THR A 63 -8.45 3.82 -11.35
CA THR A 63 -8.25 2.37 -11.51
C THR A 63 -8.97 1.59 -10.41
N ILE A 64 -8.76 1.94 -9.13
CA ILE A 64 -9.46 1.34 -7.98
C ILE A 64 -10.98 1.45 -8.15
N THR A 65 -11.47 2.63 -8.54
CA THR A 65 -12.91 2.89 -8.74
C THR A 65 -13.50 2.04 -9.88
N ARG A 66 -12.75 1.81 -10.97
CA ARG A 66 -13.20 0.93 -12.07
C ARG A 66 -13.34 -0.53 -11.69
N PHE A 67 -12.64 -0.96 -10.64
CA PHE A 67 -12.82 -2.29 -10.05
C PHE A 67 -13.90 -2.30 -8.95
N HIS A 68 -14.64 -1.21 -8.77
CA HIS A 68 -15.70 -1.06 -7.78
C HIS A 68 -15.22 -1.20 -6.32
N PHE A 69 -13.94 -0.98 -6.06
CA PHE A 69 -13.44 -0.83 -4.70
C PHE A 69 -13.78 0.56 -4.18
N THR A 70 -14.24 0.62 -2.93
CA THR A 70 -14.18 1.88 -2.17
C THR A 70 -12.79 2.01 -1.58
N TYR A 71 -12.37 3.22 -1.21
CA TYR A 71 -11.03 3.42 -0.67
C TYR A 71 -10.99 4.51 0.41
N ASN A 72 -9.99 4.43 1.29
CA ASN A 72 -9.65 5.45 2.27
C ASN A 72 -8.23 5.93 2.03
N GLU A 73 -8.07 7.22 1.72
CA GLU A 73 -6.74 7.78 1.50
C GLU A 73 -6.10 8.35 2.76
N TRP A 74 -4.77 8.22 2.86
CA TRP A 74 -4.03 9.02 3.83
C TRP A 74 -4.12 10.51 3.45
N ASP A 75 -4.78 11.29 4.31
CA ASP A 75 -4.91 12.73 4.16
C ASP A 75 -3.65 13.46 4.60
N TRP A 76 -2.65 13.43 3.74
CA TRP A 76 -1.38 14.12 3.98
C TRP A 76 -1.52 15.65 3.99
N VAL A 77 -2.54 16.22 3.33
CA VAL A 77 -2.70 17.69 3.22
C VAL A 77 -3.05 18.27 4.59
N ASN A 78 -3.99 17.64 5.29
CA ASN A 78 -4.53 18.17 6.54
C ASN A 78 -3.92 17.52 7.79
N SER A 79 -2.94 16.63 7.62
CA SER A 79 -2.32 15.92 8.74
C SER A 79 -1.32 16.77 9.53
N PRO A 80 -1.30 16.69 10.89
CA PRO A 80 -0.36 17.45 11.71
C PRO A 80 1.10 17.06 11.47
N GLN A 81 2.01 18.04 11.53
CA GLN A 81 3.45 17.81 11.42
C GLN A 81 4.08 17.52 12.81
N PRO A 82 5.09 16.62 12.90
CA PRO A 82 5.57 15.72 11.83
C PRO A 82 4.57 14.59 11.57
N GLN A 83 4.28 14.30 10.30
CA GLN A 83 3.18 13.37 9.98
C GLN A 83 3.48 11.89 10.24
N PHE A 84 4.76 11.51 10.36
CA PHE A 84 5.19 10.11 10.43
C PHE A 84 4.40 9.27 11.45
N ARG A 85 4.24 9.79 12.68
CA ARG A 85 3.53 9.08 13.75
C ARG A 85 2.04 8.95 13.45
N TYR A 86 1.43 10.00 12.89
CA TYR A 86 0.02 9.99 12.51
C TYR A 86 -0.25 9.02 11.36
N PHE A 87 0.67 8.96 10.41
CA PHE A 87 0.66 8.05 9.29
C PHE A 87 0.78 6.58 9.75
N CYS A 88 1.75 6.27 10.61
CA CYS A 88 1.90 4.94 11.21
C CYS A 88 0.66 4.51 12.02
N ARG A 89 0.07 5.44 12.79
CA ARG A 89 -1.18 5.20 13.50
C ARG A 89 -2.35 4.92 12.54
N TRP A 90 -2.43 5.64 11.41
CA TRP A 90 -3.44 5.39 10.39
C TRP A 90 -3.29 3.99 9.78
N MET A 91 -2.08 3.58 9.39
CA MET A 91 -1.83 2.23 8.88
C MET A 91 -2.25 1.15 9.87
N LYS A 92 -1.82 1.30 11.13
CA LYS A 92 -2.20 0.40 12.22
C LYS A 92 -3.72 0.26 12.33
N ARG A 93 -4.45 1.39 12.35
CA ARG A 93 -5.92 1.38 12.45
C ARG A 93 -6.58 0.68 11.26
N SER A 94 -6.10 0.91 10.03
CA SER A 94 -6.61 0.23 8.83
C SER A 94 -6.49 -1.30 8.97
N ILE A 95 -5.30 -1.79 9.34
CA ILE A 95 -5.08 -3.23 9.52
C ILE A 95 -5.94 -3.81 10.65
N LEU A 96 -6.04 -3.11 11.79
CA LEU A 96 -6.88 -3.53 12.92
C LEU A 96 -8.37 -3.60 12.57
N GLN A 97 -8.82 -2.80 11.60
CA GLN A 97 -10.18 -2.83 11.06
C GLN A 97 -10.39 -3.88 9.96
N ARG A 98 -9.39 -4.73 9.72
CA ARG A 98 -9.38 -5.73 8.64
C ARG A 98 -9.34 -5.12 7.23
N HIS A 99 -8.82 -3.91 7.09
CA HIS A 99 -8.58 -3.31 5.78
C HIS A 99 -7.08 -3.37 5.45
N PRO A 100 -6.64 -4.28 4.56
CA PRO A 100 -5.28 -4.25 4.07
C PRO A 100 -5.03 -2.95 3.29
N LEU A 101 -3.78 -2.50 3.25
CA LEU A 101 -3.38 -1.26 2.58
C LEU A 101 -2.13 -1.48 1.74
N MET A 102 -1.95 -0.64 0.72
CA MET A 102 -0.71 -0.55 -0.04
C MET A 102 0.09 0.65 0.45
N PHE A 103 1.40 0.50 0.54
CA PHE A 103 2.30 1.59 0.90
C PHE A 103 3.62 1.51 0.11
N GLY A 104 4.26 2.66 -0.04
CA GLY A 104 5.56 2.78 -0.67
C GLY A 104 6.69 2.53 0.32
N ILE A 105 7.74 1.85 -0.13
CA ILE A 105 9.01 1.68 0.58
C ILE A 105 10.18 2.11 -0.30
N PHE A 106 11.31 2.38 0.34
CA PHE A 106 12.56 2.68 -0.34
C PHE A 106 13.48 1.48 -0.19
N LEU A 107 14.19 1.17 -1.27
CA LEU A 107 15.11 0.04 -1.33
C LEU A 107 16.54 0.55 -1.18
N PRO A 108 17.39 -0.13 -0.39
CA PRO A 108 18.79 0.27 -0.25
C PRO A 108 19.48 0.36 -1.62
N GLY A 109 20.14 1.50 -1.87
CA GLY A 109 20.90 1.73 -3.10
C GLY A 109 20.08 2.22 -4.29
N MET A 110 18.78 2.50 -4.11
CA MET A 110 17.96 3.21 -5.08
C MET A 110 17.81 4.68 -4.67
N ASP A 111 17.68 5.57 -5.67
CA ASP A 111 17.65 7.03 -5.50
C ASP A 111 16.40 7.62 -6.18
N SER A 112 15.23 7.06 -5.85
CA SER A 112 13.95 7.68 -6.21
C SER A 112 13.64 8.81 -5.23
N ASN A 113 13.16 9.94 -5.74
CA ASN A 113 12.69 11.03 -4.88
C ASN A 113 11.38 10.68 -4.16
N ASP A 114 10.63 9.68 -4.65
CA ASP A 114 9.26 9.39 -4.25
C ASP A 114 9.15 8.14 -3.36
N TYR A 115 9.41 6.99 -3.95
CA TYR A 115 9.54 5.64 -3.36
C TYR A 115 10.08 4.72 -4.46
N ASP A 116 10.62 3.56 -4.07
CA ASP A 116 11.22 2.60 -5.01
C ASP A 116 10.31 1.40 -5.28
N HIS A 117 9.44 1.07 -4.33
CA HIS A 117 8.65 -0.15 -4.38
C HIS A 117 7.30 0.00 -3.65
N ILE A 118 6.28 -0.72 -4.11
CA ILE A 118 4.94 -0.71 -3.51
C ILE A 118 4.65 -2.10 -2.96
N VAL A 119 4.21 -2.17 -1.71
CA VAL A 119 3.98 -3.44 -1.01
C VAL A 119 2.64 -3.44 -0.27
N PRO A 120 1.95 -4.61 -0.16
CA PRO A 120 0.77 -4.74 0.66
C PRO A 120 1.15 -5.00 2.12
N ALA A 121 0.61 -4.20 3.04
CA ALA A 121 0.60 -4.54 4.46
C ALA A 121 -0.58 -5.49 4.76
N VAL A 122 -0.27 -6.61 5.42
CA VAL A 122 -1.20 -7.72 5.64
C VAL A 122 -1.38 -8.06 7.12
N GLY A 123 -0.66 -7.39 8.01
CA GLY A 123 -0.77 -7.64 9.43
C GLY A 123 -0.01 -6.65 10.27
N ILE A 124 -0.21 -6.74 11.57
CA ILE A 124 0.50 -5.93 12.55
C ILE A 124 0.61 -6.68 13.88
N ARG A 125 1.79 -6.69 14.50
CA ARG A 125 1.97 -7.01 15.91
C ARG A 125 1.94 -5.73 16.69
N TYR A 126 1.14 -5.68 17.74
CA TYR A 126 0.89 -4.45 18.47
C TYR A 126 0.68 -4.70 19.96
N LYS A 127 0.99 -3.69 20.77
CA LYS A 127 0.72 -3.70 22.22
C LYS A 127 -0.62 -3.06 22.57
N ASN A 128 -0.91 -1.90 21.98
CA ASN A 128 -2.14 -1.13 22.19
C ASN A 128 -2.89 -0.92 20.85
N THR A 129 -4.16 -0.52 20.85
CA THR A 129 -4.94 -0.39 19.60
C THR A 129 -5.01 1.02 19.03
N ASN A 130 -4.93 2.05 19.88
CA ASN A 130 -5.33 3.42 19.51
C ASN A 130 -4.16 4.40 19.34
N GLU A 131 -2.98 4.05 19.84
CA GLU A 131 -1.82 4.94 19.84
C GLU A 131 -0.77 4.46 18.86
N TYR A 132 0.07 5.38 18.41
CA TYR A 132 1.30 5.01 17.72
C TYR A 132 2.26 4.43 18.77
N ASP A 133 2.87 3.29 18.45
CA ASP A 133 3.94 2.68 19.23
C ASP A 133 5.08 2.32 18.26
N PRO A 134 6.30 2.86 18.44
CA PRO A 134 7.42 2.58 17.55
C PRO A 134 7.81 1.10 17.53
N ASP A 135 7.47 0.33 18.56
CA ASP A 135 7.78 -1.10 18.66
C ASP A 135 6.74 -1.99 17.97
N ASP A 136 5.59 -1.43 17.55
CA ASP A 136 4.62 -2.18 16.77
C ASP A 136 5.27 -2.62 15.45
N THR A 137 5.00 -3.85 15.02
CA THR A 137 5.64 -4.45 13.84
C THR A 137 4.62 -4.63 12.74
N LEU A 138 4.78 -3.92 11.63
CA LEU A 138 4.00 -4.12 10.41
C LEU A 138 4.47 -5.42 9.73
N ILE A 139 3.51 -6.20 9.22
CA ILE A 139 3.77 -7.43 8.47
C ILE A 139 3.33 -7.18 7.02
N TYR A 140 4.21 -7.41 6.06
CA TYR A 140 3.99 -7.13 4.65
C TYR A 140 4.63 -8.19 3.73
N TYR A 141 4.30 -8.17 2.44
CA TYR A 141 4.97 -8.97 1.42
C TYR A 141 5.82 -8.07 0.52
N ASP A 142 7.07 -8.45 0.25
CA ASP A 142 7.96 -7.68 -0.63
C ASP A 142 7.69 -7.92 -2.12
N LEU A 143 6.81 -8.86 -2.46
CA LEU A 143 6.41 -9.20 -3.82
C LEU A 143 7.52 -9.80 -4.72
N TYR A 144 8.72 -10.03 -4.18
CA TYR A 144 9.83 -10.69 -4.88
C TYR A 144 10.02 -12.13 -4.43
N VAL A 145 9.61 -12.46 -3.20
CA VAL A 145 9.73 -13.80 -2.65
C VAL A 145 8.45 -14.26 -1.95
N ASP A 146 8.31 -15.58 -1.84
CA ASP A 146 7.17 -16.25 -1.23
C ASP A 146 7.27 -16.28 0.31
N ARG A 147 7.47 -15.13 0.96
CA ARG A 147 7.53 -15.02 2.44
C ARG A 147 7.12 -13.64 2.95
N LYS A 148 6.75 -13.62 4.24
CA LYS A 148 6.43 -12.38 4.98
C LYS A 148 7.70 -11.66 5.41
N PHE A 149 7.61 -10.34 5.43
CA PHE A 149 8.58 -9.44 6.02
C PHE A 149 7.94 -8.66 7.16
N GLU A 150 8.80 -8.16 8.02
CA GLU A 150 8.42 -7.51 9.26
C GLU A 150 9.31 -6.28 9.45
N GLY A 151 8.70 -5.16 9.85
CA GLY A 151 9.40 -3.93 10.19
C GLY A 151 8.67 -3.21 11.30
N THR A 152 9.40 -2.73 12.29
CA THR A 152 8.88 -1.87 13.36
C THR A 152 8.41 -0.54 12.79
N LEU A 153 7.41 0.08 13.44
CA LEU A 153 6.92 1.41 13.07
C LEU A 153 7.87 2.53 13.50
N SER A 154 9.13 2.22 13.84
CA SER A 154 10.15 3.19 14.22
C SER A 154 10.56 4.10 13.05
N GLU A 155 11.05 5.30 13.36
CA GLU A 155 11.55 6.23 12.32
C GLU A 155 12.80 5.72 11.62
N ASP A 156 13.56 4.79 12.20
CA ASP A 156 14.76 4.27 11.54
C ASP A 156 14.39 3.21 10.50
N GLU A 157 13.45 2.33 10.83
CA GLU A 157 13.01 1.27 9.92
C GLU A 157 11.97 1.77 8.93
N MET A 158 10.89 2.41 9.41
CA MET A 158 9.85 2.96 8.53
C MET A 158 10.16 4.38 8.10
N GLY A 159 11.07 5.12 8.73
CA GLY A 159 11.51 6.41 8.18
C GLY A 159 12.63 6.28 7.15
N SER A 160 13.13 5.07 6.88
CA SER A 160 13.74 4.78 5.57
C SER A 160 12.72 4.97 4.42
N THR A 161 11.40 5.03 4.72
CA THR A 161 10.38 5.50 3.78
C THR A 161 10.27 7.04 3.65
N ARG A 162 11.29 7.81 4.07
CA ARG A 162 11.23 9.29 4.10
C ARG A 162 11.72 9.96 2.82
N LYS A 163 10.75 10.46 2.04
CA LYS A 163 10.58 11.90 1.78
C LYS A 163 9.25 12.25 1.09
N MET A 164 8.14 11.54 1.33
CA MET A 164 6.91 11.82 0.58
C MET A 164 5.61 11.74 1.38
N ILE A 165 5.61 12.45 2.50
CA ILE A 165 4.42 13.02 3.16
C ILE A 165 3.64 13.98 2.21
N SER A 166 3.93 14.01 0.91
CA SER A 166 3.26 14.91 -0.02
C SER A 166 2.18 14.24 -0.86
N ARG A 167 2.03 12.91 -1.02
CA ARG A 167 0.87 12.29 -1.71
C ARG A 167 0.70 10.79 -1.35
N GLN A 168 -0.55 10.41 -1.09
CA GLN A 168 -1.13 9.05 -0.93
C GLN A 168 -0.97 8.27 0.35
N MET A 169 -2.04 7.51 0.62
CA MET A 169 -2.11 6.04 0.66
C MET A 169 -3.52 5.62 0.27
N ASN A 170 -3.83 4.37 -0.08
CA ASN A 170 -5.21 3.90 -0.29
C ASN A 170 -5.43 2.60 0.51
N ALA A 171 -6.40 2.58 1.41
CA ALA A 171 -6.98 1.34 1.92
C ALA A 171 -8.24 1.05 1.12
N CYS A 172 -8.25 0.00 0.31
CA CYS A 172 -9.47 -0.37 -0.41
C CYS A 172 -10.42 -1.11 0.55
N ASP A 173 -11.69 -0.69 0.67
CA ASP A 173 -12.80 -1.46 1.26
C ASP A 173 -13.61 -2.09 0.12
N GLY A 174 -13.56 -3.41 0.03
CA GLY A 174 -14.25 -4.19 -1.00
C GLY A 174 -15.69 -4.44 -0.62
N ARG A 175 -16.57 -3.47 -0.91
CA ARG A 175 -18.00 -3.72 -1.02
C ARG A 175 -18.37 -3.72 -2.49
N ILE A 176 -18.60 -4.90 -3.05
CA ILE A 176 -19.30 -5.03 -4.32
C ILE A 176 -20.75 -4.60 -4.04
N PRO A 177 -21.27 -3.51 -4.65
CA PRO A 177 -22.68 -3.21 -4.56
C PRO A 177 -23.43 -4.39 -5.18
N LEU A 178 -24.27 -5.06 -4.40
CA LEU A 178 -25.28 -5.96 -4.93
C LEU A 178 -26.37 -5.06 -5.51
N GLU A 179 -26.35 -4.87 -6.83
CA GLU A 179 -27.55 -4.50 -7.60
C GLU A 179 -28.33 -5.76 -7.98
#